data_AF-A0A947Y232-F1
#
_entry.id   AF-A0A947Y232-F1
#
_cell.length_a   1.000
_cell.length_b   1.000
_cell.length_c   1.000
_cell.angle_alpha   90.00
_cell.angle_beta   90.00
_cell.angle_gamma   90.00
#
_symmetry.space_group_name_H-M   'P 1'
#
loop_
_entity.id
_entity.type
_entity.pdbx_description
1 polymer ?
#
loop_
_entity_poly.entity_id
_entity_poly.type
_entity_poly.pdbx_seq_one_letter_code
_entity_poly.pdbx_strand_id
1 'polypeptide(L)'
;MDQKTTMEKLRILLPHWIEHNHNHEAEFKKWVELVRSEGHAGLADLLAKAVAGMAETDTVLKKALAEIGGPGEGHHHGHHHHHHYD
;
A
#
# COMPACT_ATOMS: atom_id res chain seq x y z
N MET A 1 1.59 28.86 10.23
CA MET A 1 1.89 27.42 10.10
C MET A 1 2.91 27.29 9.00
N ASP A 2 4.09 26.75 9.30
CA ASP A 2 5.12 26.55 8.27
C ASP A 2 4.67 25.48 7.28
N GLN A 3 4.85 25.74 5.98
CA GLN A 3 4.40 24.84 4.92
C GLN A 3 5.45 23.77 4.70
N LYS A 4 5.07 22.50 4.86
CA LYS A 4 5.97 21.37 4.55
C LYS A 4 6.47 21.46 3.11
N THR A 5 7.78 21.32 2.94
CA THR A 5 8.44 21.17 1.63
C THR A 5 7.94 19.92 0.92
N THR A 6 8.15 19.86 -0.40
CA THR A 6 7.82 18.67 -1.19
C THR A 6 8.51 17.40 -0.64
N MET A 7 9.76 17.52 -0.20
CA MET A 7 10.51 16.38 0.34
C MET A 7 9.92 15.89 1.66
N GLU A 8 9.55 16.79 2.57
CA GLU A 8 8.89 16.40 3.83
C GLU A 8 7.52 15.75 3.60
N LYS A 9 6.76 16.21 2.60
CA LYS A 9 5.51 15.56 2.20
C LYS A 9 5.76 14.15 1.66
N LEU A 10 6.74 13.97 0.78
CA LEU A 10 7.07 12.66 0.20
C LEU A 10 7.56 11.66 1.27
N ARG A 11 8.32 12.13 2.26
CA ARG A 11 8.75 11.32 3.41
C ARG A 11 7.60 10.79 4.27
N ILE A 12 6.41 11.39 4.16
CA ILE A 12 5.18 10.93 4.83
C ILE A 12 4.35 10.05 3.90
N LEU A 13 4.22 10.46 2.63
CA LEU A 13 3.35 9.78 1.66
C LEU A 13 3.90 8.44 1.17
N LEU A 14 5.21 8.34 0.93
CA LEU A 14 5.80 7.10 0.41
C LEU A 14 5.59 5.89 1.34
N PRO A 15 5.83 5.99 2.67
CA PRO A 15 5.48 4.90 3.59
C PRO A 15 3.98 4.54 3.55
N HIS A 16 3.10 5.56 3.50
CA HIS A 16 1.65 5.34 3.46
C HIS A 16 1.20 4.61 2.19
N TRP A 17 1.76 4.95 1.02
CA TRP A 17 1.44 4.25 -0.22
C TRP A 17 1.95 2.81 -0.22
N ILE A 18 3.14 2.55 0.33
CA ILE A 18 3.67 1.18 0.48
C ILE A 18 2.74 0.35 1.39
N GLU A 19 2.30 0.91 2.52
CA GLU A 19 1.35 0.24 3.41
C GLU A 19 0.01 -0.04 2.70
N HIS A 20 -0.50 0.92 1.94
CA HIS A 20 -1.74 0.77 1.19
C HIS A 20 -1.62 -0.30 0.09
N ASN A 21 -0.48 -0.37 -0.61
CA ASN A 21 -0.21 -1.39 -1.61
C ASN A 21 -0.19 -2.80 -0.99
N HIS A 22 0.44 -2.98 0.18
CA HIS A 22 0.39 -4.27 0.89
C HIS A 22 -1.05 -4.69 1.24
N ASN A 23 -1.91 -3.75 1.64
CA ASN A 23 -3.33 -4.03 1.91
C ASN A 23 -4.07 -4.48 0.65
N HIS A 24 -3.84 -3.81 -0.49
CA HIS A 24 -4.40 -4.23 -1.78
C HIS A 24 -3.86 -5.57 -2.25
N GLU A 25 -2.56 -5.82 -2.11
CA GLU A 25 -1.96 -7.12 -2.43
C GLU A 25 -2.61 -8.25 -1.64
N ALA A 26 -2.80 -8.07 -0.33
CA ALA A 26 -3.43 -9.07 0.52
C ALA A 26 -4.87 -9.34 0.08
N GLU A 27 -5.63 -8.29 -0.25
CA GLU A 27 -7.00 -8.43 -0.74
C GLU A 27 -7.04 -9.12 -2.10
N PHE A 28 -6.22 -8.70 -3.05
CA PHE A 28 -6.17 -9.30 -4.39
C PHE A 28 -5.75 -10.77 -4.33
N LYS A 29 -4.84 -11.17 -3.44
CA LYS A 29 -4.46 -12.58 -3.23
C LYS A 29 -5.68 -13.43 -2.82
N LYS A 30 -6.55 -12.94 -1.93
CA LYS A 30 -7.80 -13.64 -1.57
C LYS A 30 -8.70 -13.81 -2.80
N TRP A 31 -8.82 -12.78 -3.63
CA TRP A 31 -9.63 -12.84 -4.85
C TRP A 31 -9.04 -13.78 -5.89
N VAL A 32 -7.70 -13.84 -6.04
CA VAL A 32 -7.02 -14.82 -6.90
C VAL A 32 -7.41 -16.24 -6.50
N GLU A 33 -7.37 -16.54 -5.19
CA GLU A 33 -7.73 -17.86 -4.66
C GLU A 33 -9.21 -18.19 -4.92
N LEU A 34 -10.11 -17.24 -4.61
CA LEU A 34 -11.54 -17.41 -4.78
C LEU A 34 -11.90 -17.68 -6.25
N VAL A 35 -11.51 -16.79 -7.17
CA VAL A 35 -11.91 -16.93 -8.58
C VAL A 35 -11.23 -18.13 -9.25
N ARG A 36 -10.05 -18.53 -8.77
CA ARG A 36 -9.42 -19.79 -9.20
C ARG A 36 -10.23 -21.00 -8.75
N SER A 37 -10.75 -21.00 -7.52
CA SER A 37 -11.62 -22.07 -7.00
C SER A 37 -12.94 -22.19 -7.76
N GLU A 38 -13.44 -21.07 -8.32
CA GLU A 38 -14.63 -21.01 -9.17
C GLU A 38 -14.37 -21.36 -10.63
N GLY A 39 -13.13 -21.72 -11.00
CA GLY A 39 -12.76 -22.14 -12.35
C GLY A 39 -12.40 -20.99 -13.30
N HIS A 40 -12.33 -19.75 -12.82
CA HIS A 40 -11.98 -18.56 -13.62
C HIS A 40 -10.47 -18.33 -13.70
N ALA A 41 -9.72 -19.30 -14.23
CA ALA A 41 -8.25 -19.27 -14.26
C ALA A 41 -7.67 -18.00 -14.93
N GLY A 42 -8.25 -17.55 -16.05
CA GLY A 42 -7.78 -16.35 -16.74
C GLY A 42 -7.94 -15.07 -15.92
N LEU A 43 -9.02 -14.95 -15.14
CA LEU A 43 -9.22 -13.82 -14.23
C LEU A 43 -8.24 -13.90 -13.04
N ALA A 44 -8.03 -15.10 -12.48
CA ALA A 44 -7.04 -15.32 -11.42
C ALA A 44 -5.64 -14.89 -11.86
N ASP A 45 -5.25 -15.19 -13.10
CA ASP A 45 -3.94 -14.81 -13.63
C ASP A 45 -3.78 -13.30 -13.82
N LEU A 46 -4.85 -12.59 -14.20
CA LEU A 46 -4.83 -11.13 -14.30
C LEU A 46 -4.69 -10.48 -12.92
N LEU A 47 -5.42 -10.97 -11.92
CA LEU A 47 -5.29 -10.49 -10.53
C LEU A 47 -3.92 -10.81 -9.93
N ALA A 48 -3.36 -11.99 -10.23
CA ALA A 48 -2.01 -12.35 -9.80
C ALA A 48 -0.94 -11.43 -10.42
N LYS A 49 -1.11 -11.01 -11.68
CA LYS A 49 -0.25 -9.98 -12.30
C LYS A 49 -0.38 -8.62 -11.62
N ALA A 50 -1.59 -8.23 -11.20
CA ALA A 50 -1.79 -7.00 -10.44
C ALA A 50 -1.05 -7.03 -9.10
N VAL A 51 -1.10 -8.17 -8.38
CA VAL A 51 -0.31 -8.40 -7.15
C VAL A 51 1.19 -8.24 -7.42
N ALA A 52 1.72 -8.87 -8.47
CA ALA A 52 3.14 -8.77 -8.81
C ALA A 52 3.54 -7.33 -9.16
N GLY A 53 2.71 -6.61 -9.91
CA GLY A 53 2.96 -5.21 -10.26
C GLY A 53 2.97 -4.28 -9.03
N MET A 54 2.15 -4.55 -8.01
CA MET A 54 2.21 -3.80 -6.75
C MET A 54 3.51 -4.07 -5.99
N ALA A 55 3.97 -5.32 -5.91
CA ALA A 55 5.23 -5.65 -5.24
C ALA A 55 6.45 -5.00 -5.93
N GLU A 56 6.43 -4.91 -7.26
CA GLU A 56 7.42 -4.17 -8.03
C GLU A 56 7.35 -2.66 -7.75
N THR A 57 6.12 -2.11 -7.70
CA THR A 57 5.89 -0.71 -7.36
C THR A 57 6.44 -0.39 -5.97
N ASP A 58 6.18 -1.24 -4.98
CA ASP A 58 6.69 -1.07 -3.61
C ASP A 58 8.21 -1.09 -3.56
N THR A 59 8.85 -1.94 -4.37
CA THR A 59 10.30 -1.96 -4.49
C THR A 59 10.84 -0.62 -4.99
N VAL A 60 10.18 0.00 -5.97
CA VAL A 60 10.55 1.32 -6.49
C VAL A 60 10.27 2.43 -5.46
N LEU A 61 9.13 2.38 -4.77
CA LEU A 61 8.79 3.36 -3.73
C LEU A 61 9.75 3.31 -2.55
N LYS A 62 10.19 2.11 -2.13
CA LYS A 62 11.21 1.94 -1.09
C LYS A 62 12.54 2.57 -1.48
N LYS A 63 12.94 2.45 -2.76
CA LYS A 63 14.14 3.14 -3.29
C LYS A 63 13.96 4.65 -3.29
N ALA A 64 12.82 5.15 -3.76
CA ALA A 64 12.51 6.58 -3.74
C ALA A 64 12.56 7.16 -2.32
N LEU A 65 12.06 6.41 -1.33
CA LEU A 65 12.12 6.79 0.08
C LEU A 65 13.56 6.86 0.59
N ALA A 66 14.41 5.89 0.21
CA ALA A 66 15.82 5.90 0.56
C ALA A 66 16.56 7.11 -0.04
N GLU A 67 16.30 7.46 -1.30
CA GLU A 67 16.92 8.61 -1.96
C GLU A 67 16.59 9.94 -1.30
N ILE A 68 15.38 10.07 -0.74
CA ILE A 68 15.00 11.27 0.01
C ILE A 68 15.39 11.18 1.50
N GLY A 69 16.22 10.23 1.92
CA GLY A 69 16.74 10.15 3.29
C GLY A 69 15.84 9.47 4.31
N GLY A 70 14.91 8.62 3.88
CA GLY A 70 14.09 7.78 4.75
C GLY A 70 12.78 8.40 5.23
N PRO A 71 12.01 7.67 6.05
CA PRO A 71 10.75 8.16 6.62
C PRO A 71 10.98 9.43 7.43
N GLY A 72 10.06 10.40 7.32
CA GLY A 72 10.05 11.57 8.20
C GLY A 72 9.65 11.17 9.62
N GLU A 73 10.01 11.97 10.63
CA GLU A 73 9.56 11.75 12.00
C GLU A 73 8.03 11.54 12.03
N GLY A 74 7.63 10.34 12.46
CA GLY A 74 6.28 9.84 12.29
C GLY A 74 5.29 10.61 13.15
N HIS A 75 4.39 11.36 12.53
CA HIS A 75 3.10 11.65 13.14
C HIS A 75 2.24 10.39 13.02
N HIS A 76 2.33 9.52 14.02
CA HIS A 76 1.39 8.43 14.20
C HIS A 76 -0.01 9.01 14.38
N HIS A 77 -0.78 9.14 13.28
CA HIS A 77 -2.21 9.35 13.36
C HIS A 77 -2.85 8.04 13.83
N GLY A 78 -2.90 7.86 15.16
CA GLY A 78 -3.74 6.85 15.78
C GLY A 78 -5.20 7.11 15.39
N HIS A 79 -5.68 6.36 14.41
CA HIS A 79 -7.11 6.32 14.09
C HIS A 79 -7.83 5.61 15.24
N HIS A 80 -8.24 6.38 16.24
CA HIS A 80 -9.22 5.95 17.24
C HIS A 80 -10.57 5.78 16.54
N HIS A 81 -10.84 4.57 16.04
CA HIS A 81 -12.18 4.15 15.67
C HIS A 81 -12.96 3.85 16.96
N HIS A 82 -13.65 4.86 17.50
CA HIS A 82 -14.73 4.63 18.46
C HIS A 82 -15.91 4.00 17.71
N HIS A 83 -16.03 2.68 17.78
CA HIS A 83 -17.27 1.98 17.44
C HIS A 83 -18.19 2.04 18.68
N HIS A 84 -19.18 2.92 18.62
CA HIS A 84 -20.34 2.86 19.50
C HIS A 84 -21.33 1.87 18.89
N TYR A 85 -21.68 0.82 19.62
CA TYR A 85 -22.82 -0.05 19.32
C TYR A 85 -24.00 0.44 20.16
N ASP A 86 -25.14 0.69 19.51
CA ASP A 86 -26.47 0.60 20.11
C ASP A 86 -27.15 -0.66 19.56
#